data_AF-A0A9P0NU05-F1
#
_entry.id   AF-A0A9P0NU05-F1
#
_cell.length_a   1.000
_cell.length_b   1.000
_cell.length_c   1.000
_cell.angle_alpha   90.00
_cell.angle_beta   90.00
_cell.angle_gamma   90.00
#
_symmetry.space_group_name_H-M   'P 1'
#
loop_
_entity.id
_entity.type
_entity.pdbx_description
1 polymer ?
#
loop_
_entity_poly.entity_id
_entity_poly.type
_entity_poly.pdbx_seq_one_letter_code
_entity_poly.pdbx_strand_id
1 'polypeptide(L)'
;MAMERAAVPVEDTKTSLVIPEENNIQPDCFVIVDLETSGFRAYAEIVQIAAKCGSEEFSAYMTPKYMIDPQASEVHGLQLDCKGRLVNMRTGDIVPTRSSNEVALEFLNFLRKCGKKVVLVGHNIVRFDGPRIVRFMENHCLVTEFCSLIHGMVDSLPLLRQGKVGRLSLLASTYLTGVEWQVHLENAHDALHDCILVAGLLDHFNVTPEIMLRCVYSIRDFMERQLYNARKNTYSFELMPLTQVGVSKNMIGQIAGAGVTMEELRELYIRSGKEGIAECLSVQVSGAPRVTAHKASINKITSFFESPVVENIDF
;
A
#
# COMPACT_ATOMS: atom_id res chain seq x y z
N MET A 1 -2.53 -7.86 44.49
CA MET A 1 -3.48 -7.90 43.37
C MET A 1 -3.15 -6.75 42.44
N ALA A 2 -2.28 -7.01 41.46
CA ALA A 2 -1.96 -6.03 40.42
C ALA A 2 -3.05 -6.13 39.35
N MET A 3 -3.77 -5.03 39.12
CA MET A 3 -4.68 -4.92 37.97
C MET A 3 -3.84 -4.59 36.75
N GLU A 4 -3.61 -5.59 35.92
CA GLU A 4 -3.15 -5.44 34.55
C GLU A 4 -4.29 -4.78 33.76
N ARG A 5 -4.21 -3.45 33.58
CA ARG A 5 -5.05 -2.75 32.61
C ARG A 5 -4.27 -2.63 31.31
N ALA A 6 -4.44 -3.65 30.47
CA ALA A 6 -4.17 -3.52 29.05
C ALA A 6 -4.95 -2.30 28.53
N ALA A 7 -4.27 -1.40 27.83
CA ALA A 7 -4.91 -0.34 27.07
C ALA A 7 -5.84 -1.01 26.04
N VAL A 8 -7.15 -0.93 26.28
CA VAL A 8 -8.15 -1.37 25.31
C VAL A 8 -7.99 -0.49 24.07
N PRO A 9 -7.80 -1.04 22.86
CA PRO A 9 -7.79 -0.24 21.65
C PRO A 9 -9.17 0.40 21.51
N VAL A 10 -9.23 1.74 21.49
CA VAL A 10 -10.44 2.44 21.08
C VAL A 10 -10.68 2.07 19.61
N GLU A 11 -11.83 1.47 19.31
CA GLU A 11 -12.26 1.20 17.93
C GLU A 11 -12.39 2.53 17.19
N ASP A 12 -11.41 2.81 16.32
CA ASP A 12 -11.39 3.98 15.46
C ASP A 12 -12.34 3.74 14.27
N THR A 13 -13.61 4.10 14.44
CA THR A 13 -14.67 3.97 13.43
C THR A 13 -14.42 4.77 12.14
N LYS A 14 -13.42 5.67 12.10
CA LYS A 14 -13.06 6.46 10.91
C LYS A 14 -12.03 5.79 10.00
N THR A 15 -11.31 4.77 10.49
CA THR A 15 -10.32 4.00 9.70
C THR A 15 -10.38 2.52 10.05
N SER A 16 -11.47 1.84 9.68
CA SER A 16 -11.59 0.39 9.87
C SER A 16 -11.03 -0.37 8.66
N LEU A 17 -9.76 -0.78 8.77
CA LEU A 17 -9.19 -1.80 7.88
C LEU A 17 -9.26 -3.16 8.57
N VAL A 18 -9.54 -4.21 7.78
CA VAL A 18 -9.45 -5.58 8.27
C VAL A 18 -7.98 -5.93 8.51
N ILE A 19 -7.64 -6.32 9.74
CA ILE A 19 -6.31 -6.81 10.10
C ILE A 19 -6.38 -8.35 10.20
N PRO A 20 -5.73 -9.09 9.29
CA PRO A 20 -5.70 -10.56 9.36
C PRO A 20 -4.88 -11.08 10.54
N GLU A 21 -5.19 -12.30 10.99
CA GLU A 21 -4.39 -12.99 12.00
C GLU A 21 -2.98 -13.35 11.50
N GLU A 22 -2.03 -13.47 12.43
CA GLU A 22 -0.67 -13.90 12.13
C GLU A 22 -0.64 -15.38 11.77
N ASN A 23 0.04 -15.70 10.67
CA ASN A 23 0.08 -17.07 10.16
C ASN A 23 1.50 -17.43 9.74
N ASN A 24 1.91 -18.68 9.99
CA ASN A 24 3.16 -19.20 9.44
C ASN A 24 3.08 -19.16 7.91
N ILE A 25 3.97 -18.39 7.29
CA ILE A 25 3.95 -18.12 5.86
C ILE A 25 4.58 -19.32 5.15
N GLN A 26 3.72 -20.18 4.60
CA GLN A 26 4.10 -21.23 3.66
C GLN A 26 3.12 -21.16 2.49
N PRO A 27 3.46 -20.41 1.42
CA PRO A 27 2.54 -20.19 0.31
C PRO A 27 2.42 -21.43 -0.58
N ASP A 28 1.23 -21.62 -1.14
CA ASP A 28 0.99 -22.61 -2.19
C ASP A 28 1.57 -22.12 -3.53
N CYS A 29 1.57 -20.81 -3.75
CA CYS A 29 2.06 -20.19 -4.97
C CYS A 29 2.48 -18.73 -4.78
N PHE A 30 3.32 -18.27 -5.71
CA PHE A 30 3.65 -16.86 -5.92
C PHE A 30 2.93 -16.40 -7.19
N VAL A 31 2.14 -15.33 -7.06
CA VAL A 31 1.39 -14.75 -8.18
C VAL A 31 1.97 -13.38 -8.48
N ILE A 32 2.53 -13.20 -9.66
CA ILE A 32 3.04 -11.90 -10.10
C ILE A 32 1.85 -11.04 -10.50
N VAL A 33 1.81 -9.79 -10.05
CA VAL A 33 0.73 -8.83 -10.30
C VAL A 33 1.34 -7.48 -10.66
N ASP A 34 0.68 -6.80 -11.60
CA ASP A 34 0.99 -5.44 -12.01
C ASP A 34 -0.30 -4.69 -12.37
N LEU A 35 -0.27 -3.36 -12.31
CA LEU A 35 -1.41 -2.49 -12.55
C LEU A 35 -1.05 -1.33 -13.48
N GLU A 36 -1.96 -1.04 -14.41
CA GLU A 36 -2.05 0.30 -14.99
C GLU A 36 -3.14 1.11 -14.29
N THR A 37 -2.87 2.38 -14.03
CA THR A 37 -3.73 3.22 -13.18
C THR A 37 -3.96 4.58 -13.81
N SER A 38 -5.07 5.22 -13.45
CA SER A 38 -5.42 6.54 -13.98
C SER A 38 -4.49 7.67 -13.50
N GLY A 39 -3.49 7.38 -12.66
CA GLY A 39 -2.55 8.34 -12.10
C GLY A 39 -1.66 7.78 -11.00
N PHE A 40 -0.68 8.57 -10.54
CA PHE A 40 0.31 8.12 -9.55
C PHE A 40 -0.12 8.32 -8.09
N ARG A 41 -1.19 9.09 -7.86
CA ARG A 41 -1.68 9.40 -6.51
C ARG A 41 -2.39 8.20 -5.91
N ALA A 42 -2.44 8.16 -4.57
CA ALA A 42 -3.03 7.04 -3.84
C ALA A 42 -4.45 6.71 -4.33
N TYR A 43 -5.29 7.71 -4.61
CA TYR A 43 -6.69 7.57 -5.04
C TYR A 43 -6.90 7.23 -6.53
N ALA A 44 -5.84 7.06 -7.32
CA ALA A 44 -5.97 6.71 -8.73
C ALA A 44 -6.71 5.38 -8.93
N GLU A 45 -7.55 5.32 -9.96
CA GLU A 45 -8.34 4.13 -10.28
C GLU A 45 -7.49 3.13 -11.07
N ILE A 46 -7.78 1.84 -10.92
CA ILE A 46 -7.15 0.80 -11.73
C ILE A 46 -7.79 0.83 -13.12
N VAL A 47 -6.97 0.95 -14.15
CA VAL A 47 -7.36 0.94 -15.57
C VAL A 47 -7.09 -0.44 -16.17
N GLN A 48 -6.01 -1.10 -15.74
CA GLN A 48 -5.73 -2.50 -16.06
C GLN A 48 -5.21 -3.20 -14.80
N ILE A 49 -5.65 -4.43 -14.59
CA ILE A 49 -5.04 -5.35 -13.63
C ILE A 49 -4.63 -6.61 -14.36
N ALA A 50 -3.40 -7.06 -14.13
CA ALA A 50 -2.92 -8.32 -14.66
C ALA A 50 -2.24 -9.16 -13.59
N ALA A 51 -2.27 -10.47 -13.79
CA ALA A 51 -1.62 -11.42 -12.92
C ALA A 51 -1.14 -12.65 -13.65
N LYS A 52 -0.05 -13.24 -13.16
CA LYS A 52 0.58 -14.45 -13.69
C LYS A 52 0.93 -15.44 -12.59
N CYS A 53 0.52 -16.69 -12.76
CA CYS A 53 0.85 -17.80 -11.87
C CYS A 53 1.34 -19.00 -12.69
N GLY A 54 2.66 -19.14 -12.85
CA GLY A 54 3.22 -20.11 -13.78
C GLY A 54 2.77 -19.83 -15.21
N SER A 55 2.08 -20.80 -15.83
CA SER A 55 1.49 -20.65 -17.18
C SER A 55 0.13 -19.95 -17.20
N GLU A 56 -0.55 -19.83 -16.05
CA GLU A 56 -1.86 -19.21 -15.98
C GLU A 56 -1.74 -17.68 -15.94
N GLU A 57 -2.61 -17.00 -16.68
CA GLU A 57 -2.59 -15.55 -16.84
C GLU A 57 -3.99 -14.97 -16.69
N PHE A 58 -4.07 -13.78 -16.12
CA PHE A 58 -5.26 -12.97 -16.02
C PHE A 58 -4.91 -11.55 -16.43
N SER A 59 -5.75 -10.91 -17.26
CA SER A 59 -5.60 -9.51 -17.63
C SER A 59 -6.98 -8.93 -17.90
N ALA A 60 -7.25 -7.75 -17.36
CA ALA A 60 -8.54 -7.10 -17.47
C ALA A 60 -8.38 -5.59 -17.52
N TYR A 61 -9.03 -4.96 -18.49
CA TYR A 61 -9.18 -3.51 -18.54
C TYR A 61 -10.53 -3.08 -17.98
N MET A 62 -10.52 -1.91 -17.35
CA MET A 62 -11.70 -1.25 -16.81
C MET A 62 -11.70 0.20 -17.26
N THR A 63 -12.89 0.77 -17.48
CA THR A 63 -13.02 2.20 -17.73
C THR A 63 -13.01 2.93 -16.38
N PRO A 64 -12.03 3.81 -16.10
CA PRO A 64 -12.04 4.61 -14.87
C PRO A 64 -13.22 5.60 -14.89
N LYS A 65 -13.71 5.99 -13.71
CA LYS A 65 -14.79 6.99 -13.59
C LYS A 65 -14.30 8.39 -13.93
N TYR A 66 -13.05 8.67 -13.61
CA TYR A 66 -12.42 9.96 -13.87
C TYR A 66 -11.41 9.87 -15.01
N MET A 67 -11.04 11.05 -15.53
CA MET A 67 -10.02 11.16 -16.58
C MET A 67 -8.68 10.58 -16.11
N ILE A 68 -7.97 9.97 -17.04
CA ILE A 68 -6.60 9.51 -16.84
C ILE A 68 -5.68 10.73 -16.87
N ASP A 69 -4.79 10.83 -15.87
CA ASP A 69 -3.75 11.86 -15.81
C ASP A 69 -2.87 11.78 -17.07
N PRO A 70 -2.61 12.90 -17.77
CA PRO A 70 -1.76 12.89 -18.97
C PRO A 70 -0.42 12.18 -18.78
N GLN A 71 0.19 12.27 -17.58
CA GLN A 71 1.44 11.58 -17.31
C GLN A 71 1.28 10.05 -17.22
N ALA A 72 0.13 9.56 -16.74
CA ALA A 72 -0.16 8.13 -16.73
C ALA A 72 -0.43 7.64 -18.16
N SER A 73 -1.22 8.40 -18.93
CA SER A 73 -1.45 8.14 -20.36
C SER A 73 -0.15 8.10 -21.18
N GLU A 74 0.82 8.95 -20.89
CA GLU A 74 2.14 8.92 -21.55
C GLU A 74 2.91 7.61 -21.25
N VAL A 75 2.78 7.07 -20.05
CA VAL A 75 3.45 5.83 -19.64
C VAL A 75 2.81 4.61 -20.30
N HIS A 76 1.53 4.37 -20.05
CA HIS A 76 0.85 3.14 -20.49
C HIS A 76 0.12 3.26 -21.82
N GLY A 77 0.05 4.46 -22.41
CA GLY A 77 -0.58 4.68 -23.71
C GLY A 77 -2.09 4.46 -23.72
N LEU A 78 -2.79 4.62 -22.58
CA LEU A 78 -4.25 4.49 -22.49
C LEU A 78 -4.87 5.86 -22.19
N GLN A 79 -5.98 6.18 -22.84
CA GLN A 79 -6.75 7.39 -22.59
C GLN A 79 -8.25 7.12 -22.76
N LEU A 80 -9.09 8.05 -22.30
CA LEU A 80 -10.52 8.06 -22.63
C LEU A 80 -10.76 8.90 -23.88
N ASP A 81 -11.53 8.38 -24.84
CA ASP A 81 -12.02 9.17 -25.97
C ASP A 81 -13.15 10.13 -25.56
N CYS A 82 -13.64 10.94 -26.51
CA CYS A 82 -14.72 11.91 -26.26
C CYS A 82 -16.07 11.27 -25.87
N LYS A 83 -16.21 9.94 -25.99
CA LYS A 83 -17.38 9.16 -25.59
C LYS A 83 -17.14 8.40 -24.28
N GLY A 84 -16.00 8.60 -23.62
CA GLY A 84 -15.63 7.93 -22.38
C GLY A 84 -15.19 6.48 -22.57
N ARG A 85 -14.81 6.06 -23.77
CA ARG A 85 -14.29 4.70 -24.03
C ARG A 85 -12.79 4.68 -23.86
N LEU A 86 -12.27 3.63 -23.25
CA LEU A 86 -10.83 3.40 -23.16
C LEU A 86 -10.26 3.09 -24.55
N VAL A 87 -9.19 3.79 -24.94
CA VAL A 87 -8.50 3.59 -26.23
C VAL A 87 -7.00 3.46 -26.01
N ASN A 88 -6.35 2.65 -26.85
CA ASN A 88 -4.90 2.54 -26.91
C ASN A 88 -4.38 3.64 -27.85
N MET A 89 -3.56 4.55 -27.31
CA MET A 89 -3.00 5.69 -28.04
C MET A 89 -1.95 5.27 -29.08
N ARG A 90 -1.34 4.10 -28.91
CA ARG A 90 -0.29 3.59 -29.79
C ARG A 90 -0.90 2.99 -31.06
N THR A 91 -2.05 2.33 -30.95
CA THR A 91 -2.74 1.69 -32.10
C THR A 91 -3.94 2.47 -32.62
N GLY A 92 -4.57 3.30 -31.77
CA GLY A 92 -5.83 3.99 -32.04
C GLY A 92 -7.08 3.14 -31.77
N ASP A 93 -6.92 1.90 -31.32
CA ASP A 93 -8.03 0.97 -31.13
C ASP A 93 -8.78 1.21 -29.82
N ILE A 94 -10.07 0.86 -29.83
CA ILE A 94 -10.88 0.80 -28.61
C ILE A 94 -10.47 -0.44 -27.83
N VAL A 95 -10.12 -0.25 -26.56
CA VAL A 95 -9.79 -1.34 -25.66
C VAL A 95 -11.08 -1.88 -25.04
N PRO A 96 -11.40 -3.18 -25.22
CA PRO A 96 -12.54 -3.78 -24.55
C PRO A 96 -12.37 -3.68 -23.02
N THR A 97 -13.37 -3.11 -22.35
CA THR A 97 -13.36 -3.00 -20.89
C THR A 97 -14.50 -3.80 -20.28
N ARG A 98 -14.31 -4.20 -19.02
CA ARG A 98 -15.30 -4.90 -18.21
C ARG A 98 -15.69 -4.06 -17.00
N SER A 99 -16.80 -4.41 -16.37
CA SER A 99 -17.22 -3.71 -15.15
C SER A 99 -16.24 -4.01 -14.02
N SER A 100 -15.99 -3.03 -13.14
CA SER A 100 -15.04 -3.23 -12.03
C SER A 100 -15.46 -4.33 -11.06
N ASN A 101 -16.78 -4.52 -10.86
CA ASN A 101 -17.32 -5.64 -10.07
C ASN A 101 -16.95 -7.00 -10.68
N GLU A 102 -17.15 -7.16 -11.99
CA GLU A 102 -16.82 -8.39 -12.71
C GLU A 102 -15.32 -8.69 -12.61
N VAL A 103 -14.48 -7.69 -12.88
CA VAL A 103 -13.02 -7.83 -12.79
C VAL A 103 -12.56 -8.18 -11.37
N ALA A 104 -13.15 -7.60 -10.33
CA ALA A 104 -12.81 -7.91 -8.94
C ALA A 104 -13.12 -9.37 -8.58
N LEU A 105 -14.30 -9.86 -8.96
CA LEU A 105 -14.71 -11.25 -8.73
C LEU A 105 -13.85 -12.24 -9.52
N GLU A 106 -13.57 -11.95 -10.79
CA GLU A 106 -12.74 -12.81 -11.62
C GLU A 106 -11.29 -12.85 -11.17
N PHE A 107 -10.73 -11.70 -10.78
CA PHE A 107 -9.36 -11.65 -10.24
C PHE A 107 -9.26 -12.46 -8.94
N LEU A 108 -10.23 -12.32 -8.04
CA LEU A 108 -10.28 -13.13 -6.82
C LEU A 108 -10.41 -14.64 -7.14
N ASN A 109 -11.22 -14.99 -8.14
CA ASN A 109 -11.36 -16.38 -8.59
C ASN A 109 -10.08 -16.92 -9.26
N PHE A 110 -9.36 -16.09 -10.01
CA PHE A 110 -8.04 -16.43 -10.55
C PHE A 110 -7.08 -16.78 -9.41
N LEU A 111 -6.99 -15.93 -8.37
CA LEU A 111 -6.15 -16.17 -7.20
C LEU A 111 -6.52 -17.48 -6.49
N ARG A 112 -7.83 -17.77 -6.33
CA ARG A 112 -8.31 -19.03 -5.72
C ARG A 112 -7.93 -20.27 -6.54
N LYS A 113 -7.86 -20.16 -7.86
CA LYS A 113 -7.38 -21.26 -8.74
C LYS A 113 -5.88 -21.50 -8.58
N CYS A 114 -5.12 -20.45 -8.26
CA CYS A 114 -3.68 -20.55 -8.07
C CYS A 114 -3.30 -21.26 -6.76
N GLY A 115 -4.10 -21.12 -5.71
CA GLY A 115 -3.83 -21.74 -4.41
C GLY A 115 -4.79 -21.26 -3.32
N LYS A 116 -4.62 -21.78 -2.10
CA LYS A 116 -5.34 -21.35 -0.90
C LYS A 116 -4.52 -20.39 -0.05
N LYS A 117 -3.20 -20.41 -0.20
CA LYS A 117 -2.24 -19.51 0.45
C LYS A 117 -1.41 -18.80 -0.60
N VAL A 118 -1.86 -17.63 -1.03
CA VAL A 118 -1.22 -16.91 -2.14
C VAL A 118 -0.30 -15.82 -1.63
N VAL A 119 0.87 -15.66 -2.23
CA VAL A 119 1.72 -14.48 -2.04
C VAL A 119 1.79 -13.70 -3.33
N LEU A 120 1.46 -12.41 -3.28
CA LEU A 120 1.55 -11.53 -4.44
C LEU A 120 2.99 -11.05 -4.63
N VAL A 121 3.46 -11.00 -5.87
CA VAL A 121 4.78 -10.49 -6.22
C VAL A 121 4.59 -9.34 -7.18
N GLY A 122 5.28 -8.22 -7.00
CA GLY A 122 5.22 -7.13 -7.96
C GLY A 122 6.37 -6.17 -7.79
N HIS A 123 6.58 -5.31 -8.78
CA HIS A 123 7.67 -4.35 -8.77
C HIS A 123 7.25 -3.07 -8.03
N ASN A 124 7.80 -2.84 -6.83
CA ASN A 124 7.35 -1.77 -5.91
C ASN A 124 5.92 -1.97 -5.38
N ILE A 125 5.43 -3.23 -5.36
CA ILE A 125 4.06 -3.61 -4.97
C ILE A 125 3.64 -3.08 -3.60
N VAL A 126 4.54 -3.12 -2.61
CA VAL A 126 4.20 -2.73 -1.23
C VAL A 126 3.87 -1.23 -1.14
N ARG A 127 4.39 -0.42 -2.05
CA ARG A 127 4.19 1.05 -2.07
C ARG A 127 3.19 1.50 -3.12
N PHE A 128 2.97 0.73 -4.18
CA PHE A 128 2.17 1.16 -5.32
C PHE A 128 0.94 0.27 -5.55
N ASP A 129 1.13 -0.97 -6.01
CA ASP A 129 0.06 -1.85 -6.47
C ASP A 129 -0.76 -2.40 -5.31
N GLY A 130 -0.11 -2.93 -4.27
CA GLY A 130 -0.74 -3.52 -3.10
C GLY A 130 -1.79 -2.60 -2.48
N PRO A 131 -1.49 -1.32 -2.17
CA PRO A 131 -2.48 -0.40 -1.61
C PRO A 131 -3.69 -0.17 -2.52
N ARG A 132 -3.48 -0.20 -3.84
CA ARG A 132 -4.56 -0.01 -4.83
C ARG A 132 -5.41 -1.26 -4.98
N ILE A 133 -4.81 -2.44 -4.94
CA ILE A 133 -5.53 -3.73 -4.96
C ILE A 133 -6.40 -3.86 -3.72
N VAL A 134 -5.87 -3.55 -2.53
CA VAL A 134 -6.67 -3.61 -1.29
C VAL A 134 -7.86 -2.65 -1.37
N ARG A 135 -7.65 -1.38 -1.74
CA ARG A 135 -8.77 -0.45 -1.92
C ARG A 135 -9.76 -0.95 -2.97
N PHE A 136 -9.27 -1.50 -4.08
CA PHE A 136 -10.12 -2.03 -5.13
C PHE A 136 -11.03 -3.13 -4.57
N MET A 137 -10.47 -4.07 -3.80
CA MET A 137 -11.26 -5.11 -3.12
C MET A 137 -12.21 -4.55 -2.07
N GLU A 138 -11.83 -3.52 -1.33
CA GLU A 138 -12.70 -2.83 -0.35
C GLU A 138 -13.91 -2.18 -1.03
N ASN A 139 -13.70 -1.46 -2.12
CA ASN A 139 -14.75 -0.82 -2.91
C ASN A 139 -15.76 -1.82 -3.48
N HIS A 140 -15.39 -3.10 -3.53
CA HIS A 140 -16.21 -4.20 -4.01
C HIS A 140 -16.69 -5.13 -2.88
N CYS A 141 -16.46 -4.77 -1.61
CA CYS A 141 -16.80 -5.59 -0.43
C CYS A 141 -16.15 -6.99 -0.42
N LEU A 142 -15.02 -7.15 -1.10
CA LEU A 142 -14.27 -8.41 -1.23
C LEU A 142 -13.00 -8.47 -0.39
N VAL A 143 -12.65 -7.39 0.34
CA VAL A 143 -11.37 -7.29 1.08
C VAL A 143 -11.19 -8.43 2.10
N THR A 144 -12.24 -8.83 2.81
CA THR A 144 -12.16 -9.92 3.79
C THR A 144 -11.84 -11.26 3.12
N GLU A 145 -12.46 -11.53 1.97
CA GLU A 145 -12.20 -12.75 1.20
C GLU A 145 -10.82 -12.72 0.53
N PHE A 146 -10.38 -11.55 0.09
CA PHE A 146 -9.05 -11.34 -0.45
C PHE A 146 -7.98 -11.57 0.63
N CYS A 147 -8.14 -10.95 1.80
CA CYS A 147 -7.18 -11.08 2.91
C CYS A 147 -7.15 -12.46 3.55
N SER A 148 -8.21 -13.28 3.40
CA SER A 148 -8.17 -14.68 3.84
C SER A 148 -7.41 -15.60 2.88
N LEU A 149 -7.20 -15.16 1.63
CA LEU A 149 -6.48 -15.88 0.58
C LEU A 149 -5.02 -15.43 0.46
N ILE A 150 -4.77 -14.13 0.60
CA ILE A 150 -3.44 -13.53 0.46
C ILE A 150 -2.69 -13.59 1.79
N HIS A 151 -1.54 -14.28 1.81
CA HIS A 151 -0.69 -14.43 3.00
C HIS A 151 0.41 -13.37 3.08
N GLY A 152 0.70 -12.67 1.98
CA GLY A 152 1.66 -11.58 1.96
C GLY A 152 2.02 -11.10 0.57
N MET A 153 3.02 -10.22 0.53
CA MET A 153 3.53 -9.62 -0.69
C MET A 153 5.06 -9.70 -0.73
N VAL A 154 5.64 -9.87 -1.91
CA VAL A 154 7.08 -9.77 -2.16
C VAL A 154 7.32 -8.60 -3.11
N ASP A 155 8.08 -7.62 -2.63
CA ASP A 155 8.54 -6.52 -3.47
C ASP A 155 9.77 -6.96 -4.28
N SER A 156 9.59 -7.08 -5.59
CA SER A 156 10.67 -7.47 -6.50
C SER A 156 11.71 -6.37 -6.71
N LEU A 157 11.39 -5.10 -6.44
CA LEU A 157 12.32 -3.99 -6.65
C LEU A 157 13.67 -4.18 -5.92
N PRO A 158 13.73 -4.48 -4.61
CA PRO A 158 15.00 -4.76 -3.94
C PRO A 158 15.69 -6.05 -4.41
N LEU A 159 14.95 -7.01 -4.98
CA LEU A 159 15.50 -8.27 -5.48
C LEU A 159 16.15 -8.12 -6.86
N LEU A 160 15.60 -7.23 -7.69
CA LEU A 160 16.00 -7.06 -9.09
C LEU A 160 16.92 -5.85 -9.33
N ARG A 161 16.94 -4.87 -8.42
CA ARG A 161 17.70 -3.62 -8.58
C ARG A 161 19.19 -3.90 -8.77
N GLN A 162 19.77 -3.29 -9.80
CA GLN A 162 21.19 -3.35 -10.11
C GLN A 162 21.82 -1.97 -9.90
N GLY A 163 22.42 -1.75 -8.73
CA GLY A 163 23.00 -0.46 -8.35
C GLY A 163 21.95 0.65 -8.32
N LYS A 164 22.09 1.65 -9.21
CA LYS A 164 21.12 2.76 -9.36
C LYS A 164 19.97 2.44 -10.33
N VAL A 165 20.04 1.34 -11.06
CA VAL A 165 19.02 0.93 -12.04
C VAL A 165 17.95 0.10 -11.35
N GLY A 166 16.74 0.62 -11.31
CA GLY A 166 15.59 -0.05 -10.69
C GLY A 166 14.26 0.24 -11.37
N ARG A 167 14.28 0.69 -12.64
CA ARG A 167 13.07 0.79 -13.46
C ARG A 167 12.90 -0.54 -14.19
N LEU A 168 11.69 -1.10 -14.14
CA LEU A 168 11.40 -2.40 -14.75
C LEU A 168 11.79 -2.46 -16.23
N SER A 169 11.34 -1.49 -17.03
CA SER A 169 11.64 -1.43 -18.48
C SER A 169 13.13 -1.36 -18.80
N LEU A 170 13.92 -0.64 -17.99
CA LEU A 170 15.37 -0.55 -18.16
C LEU A 170 16.07 -1.85 -17.75
N LEU A 171 15.65 -2.49 -16.66
CA LEU A 171 16.16 -3.80 -16.27
C LEU A 171 15.84 -4.83 -17.35
N ALA A 172 14.59 -4.92 -17.77
CA ALA A 172 14.11 -5.85 -18.78
C ALA A 172 14.90 -5.70 -20.10
N SER A 173 14.98 -4.49 -20.65
CA SER A 173 15.72 -4.24 -21.90
C SER A 173 17.23 -4.50 -21.80
N THR A 174 17.80 -4.46 -20.59
CA THR A 174 19.23 -4.72 -20.37
C THR A 174 19.52 -6.22 -20.28
N TYR A 175 18.67 -6.98 -19.56
CA TYR A 175 18.99 -8.35 -19.15
C TYR A 175 18.19 -9.42 -19.91
N LEU A 176 17.06 -9.06 -20.53
CA LEU A 176 16.20 -9.97 -21.30
C LEU A 176 16.39 -9.72 -22.80
N THR A 177 17.44 -10.31 -23.38
CA THR A 177 17.93 -9.97 -24.74
C THR A 177 17.49 -10.95 -25.84
N GLY A 178 16.82 -12.05 -25.49
CA GLY A 178 16.29 -13.03 -26.44
C GLY A 178 15.12 -12.48 -27.28
N VAL A 179 14.90 -13.07 -28.46
CA VAL A 179 13.84 -12.67 -29.40
C VAL A 179 12.46 -12.84 -28.77
N GLU A 180 12.31 -13.84 -27.88
CA GLU A 180 11.11 -14.10 -27.10
C GLU A 180 10.69 -12.91 -26.22
N TRP A 181 11.62 -12.03 -25.84
CA TRP A 181 11.33 -10.87 -24.99
C TRP A 181 10.93 -9.62 -25.78
N GLN A 182 11.19 -9.57 -27.09
CA GLN A 182 10.95 -8.38 -27.91
C GLN A 182 9.49 -7.92 -27.83
N VAL A 183 8.54 -8.86 -27.98
CA VAL A 183 7.11 -8.55 -27.88
C VAL A 183 6.73 -7.97 -26.51
N HIS A 184 7.36 -8.43 -25.43
CA HIS A 184 7.07 -7.93 -24.09
C HIS A 184 7.72 -6.56 -23.83
N LEU A 185 8.91 -6.33 -24.38
CA LEU A 185 9.59 -5.04 -24.29
C LEU A 185 8.89 -3.95 -25.10
N GLU A 186 8.38 -4.28 -26.29
CA GLU A 186 7.60 -3.36 -27.14
C GLU A 186 6.25 -2.99 -26.50
N ASN A 187 5.67 -3.91 -25.74
CA ASN A 187 4.43 -3.71 -25.00
C ASN A 187 4.67 -3.41 -23.51
N ALA A 188 5.84 -2.88 -23.15
CA ALA A 188 6.07 -2.40 -21.78
C ALA A 188 5.02 -1.34 -21.41
N HIS A 189 4.65 -1.31 -20.13
CA HIS A 189 3.50 -0.53 -19.65
C HIS A 189 2.15 -1.04 -20.19
N ASP A 190 2.10 -2.34 -20.42
CA ASP A 190 0.88 -3.15 -20.32
C ASP A 190 1.09 -4.08 -19.12
N ALA A 191 0.11 -4.12 -18.21
CA ALA A 191 0.28 -4.83 -16.94
C ALA A 191 0.62 -6.33 -17.11
N LEU A 192 0.10 -7.00 -18.15
CA LEU A 192 0.40 -8.43 -18.36
C LEU A 192 1.83 -8.62 -18.87
N HIS A 193 2.26 -7.77 -19.81
CA HIS A 193 3.64 -7.80 -20.30
C HIS A 193 4.61 -7.46 -19.16
N ASP A 194 4.29 -6.49 -18.31
CA ASP A 194 5.11 -6.14 -17.15
C ASP A 194 5.18 -7.30 -16.12
N CYS A 195 4.08 -8.05 -15.90
CA CYS A 195 4.12 -9.31 -15.14
C CYS A 195 5.10 -10.33 -15.73
N ILE A 196 5.09 -10.49 -17.05
CA ILE A 196 5.97 -11.43 -17.76
C ILE A 196 7.45 -10.98 -17.67
N LEU A 197 7.71 -9.68 -17.80
CA LEU A 197 9.06 -9.11 -17.65
C LEU A 197 9.57 -9.28 -16.21
N VAL A 198 8.73 -9.09 -15.19
CA VAL A 198 9.10 -9.37 -13.79
C VAL A 198 9.43 -10.86 -13.62
N ALA A 199 8.64 -11.77 -14.19
CA ALA A 199 8.91 -13.21 -14.13
C ALA A 199 10.26 -13.56 -14.77
N GLY A 200 10.52 -13.02 -15.97
CA GLY A 200 11.78 -13.22 -16.68
C GLY A 200 12.99 -12.67 -15.93
N LEU A 201 12.87 -11.50 -15.30
CA LEU A 201 13.95 -10.93 -14.50
C LEU A 201 14.22 -11.72 -13.22
N LEU A 202 13.18 -12.20 -12.54
CA LEU A 202 13.34 -13.07 -11.37
C LEU A 202 14.10 -14.34 -11.75
N ASP A 203 13.76 -14.97 -12.88
CA ASP A 203 14.47 -16.13 -13.41
C ASP A 203 15.91 -15.81 -13.79
N HIS A 204 16.13 -14.73 -14.56
CA HIS A 204 17.46 -14.28 -14.99
C HIS A 204 18.41 -14.05 -13.80
N PHE A 205 17.91 -13.45 -12.71
CA PHE A 205 18.68 -13.20 -11.49
C PHE A 205 18.67 -14.37 -10.49
N ASN A 206 18.13 -15.54 -10.87
CA ASN A 206 18.04 -16.74 -10.04
C ASN A 206 17.34 -16.48 -8.68
N VAL A 207 16.29 -15.66 -8.68
CA VAL A 207 15.48 -15.38 -7.50
C VAL A 207 14.52 -16.55 -7.27
N THR A 208 14.93 -17.49 -6.44
CA THR A 208 14.16 -18.72 -6.17
C THR A 208 12.96 -18.47 -5.23
N PRO A 209 11.98 -19.38 -5.20
CA PRO A 209 10.89 -19.35 -4.21
C PRO A 209 11.38 -19.25 -2.76
N GLU A 210 12.51 -19.88 -2.41
CA GLU A 210 13.09 -19.82 -1.06
C GLU A 210 13.63 -18.42 -0.74
N ILE A 211 14.19 -17.72 -1.73
CA ILE A 211 14.61 -16.32 -1.57
C ILE A 211 13.37 -15.44 -1.39
N MET A 212 12.36 -15.60 -2.25
CA MET A 212 11.11 -14.84 -2.15
C MET A 212 10.42 -15.06 -0.80
N LEU A 213 10.41 -16.30 -0.29
CA LEU A 213 9.82 -16.65 1.01
C LEU A 213 10.43 -15.87 2.16
N ARG A 214 11.75 -15.64 2.15
CA ARG A 214 12.47 -14.86 3.17
C ARG A 214 12.17 -13.36 3.10
N CYS A 215 11.60 -12.90 2.00
CA CYS A 215 11.29 -11.51 1.73
C CYS A 215 9.79 -11.20 1.80
N VAL A 216 8.96 -12.17 2.17
CA VAL A 216 7.52 -11.95 2.28
C VAL A 216 7.23 -10.93 3.36
N TYR A 217 6.56 -9.87 2.95
CA TYR A 217 5.91 -8.93 3.83
C TYR A 217 4.49 -9.42 4.10
N SER A 218 4.20 -9.84 5.34
CA SER A 218 2.94 -10.51 5.66
C SER A 218 1.73 -9.62 5.35
N ILE A 219 0.59 -10.24 5.00
CA ILE A 219 -0.63 -9.47 4.75
C ILE A 219 -1.04 -8.66 5.98
N ARG A 220 -0.81 -9.20 7.18
CA ARG A 220 -1.08 -8.51 8.45
C ARG A 220 -0.24 -7.24 8.57
N ASP A 221 1.08 -7.35 8.45
CA ASP A 221 1.97 -6.18 8.55
C ASP A 221 1.65 -5.16 7.46
N PHE A 222 1.31 -5.65 6.26
CA PHE A 222 0.89 -4.80 5.15
C PHE A 222 -0.37 -4.00 5.48
N MET A 223 -1.41 -4.64 6.03
CA MET A 223 -2.66 -4.00 6.42
C MET A 223 -2.47 -3.06 7.62
N GLU A 224 -1.67 -3.43 8.61
CA GLU A 224 -1.29 -2.56 9.73
C GLU A 224 -0.59 -1.29 9.23
N ARG A 225 0.29 -1.42 8.22
CA ARG A 225 0.93 -0.27 7.56
C ARG A 225 -0.07 0.57 6.77
N GLN A 226 -1.04 -0.04 6.08
CA GLN A 226 -2.08 0.73 5.39
C GLN A 226 -2.91 1.53 6.40
N LEU A 227 -3.25 0.93 7.54
CA LEU A 227 -4.01 1.59 8.61
C LEU A 227 -3.24 2.76 9.18
N TYR A 228 -1.96 2.56 9.47
CA TYR A 228 -1.05 3.61 9.89
C TYR A 228 -1.01 4.77 8.89
N ASN A 229 -0.90 4.49 7.59
CA ASN A 229 -0.89 5.53 6.55
C ASN A 229 -2.24 6.25 6.43
N ALA A 230 -3.36 5.54 6.56
CA ALA A 230 -4.70 6.12 6.55
C ALA A 230 -4.86 7.12 7.70
N ARG A 231 -4.56 6.68 8.94
CA ARG A 231 -4.57 7.54 10.13
C ARG A 231 -3.64 8.73 10.00
N LYS A 232 -2.43 8.51 9.48
CA LYS A 232 -1.49 9.59 9.19
C LYS A 232 -2.09 10.63 8.27
N ASN A 233 -2.75 10.23 7.18
CA ASN A 233 -3.38 11.17 6.26
C ASN A 233 -4.58 11.89 6.88
N THR A 234 -5.36 11.22 7.72
CA THR A 234 -6.55 11.78 8.39
C THR A 234 -6.17 12.79 9.47
N TYR A 235 -5.26 12.44 10.39
CA TYR A 235 -5.03 13.20 11.62
C TYR A 235 -3.84 14.17 11.56
N SER A 236 -2.96 14.07 10.55
CA SER A 236 -1.77 14.94 10.50
C SER A 236 -2.10 16.43 10.45
N PHE A 237 -3.22 16.82 9.82
CA PHE A 237 -3.62 18.22 9.73
C PHE A 237 -4.05 18.79 11.08
N GLU A 238 -4.87 18.05 11.82
CA GLU A 238 -5.34 18.41 13.16
C GLU A 238 -4.19 18.62 14.15
N LEU A 239 -3.13 17.81 14.03
CA LEU A 239 -1.92 17.88 14.86
C LEU A 239 -0.90 18.96 14.42
N MET A 240 -1.14 19.68 13.32
CA MET A 240 -0.23 20.74 12.83
C MET A 240 0.06 21.88 13.83
N PRO A 241 -0.87 22.29 14.72
CA PRO A 241 -0.58 23.30 15.74
C PRO A 241 0.63 22.97 16.63
N LEU A 242 0.96 21.68 16.83
CA LEU A 242 2.16 21.27 17.59
C LEU A 242 3.48 21.78 16.97
N THR A 243 3.49 22.19 15.70
CA THR A 243 4.65 22.84 15.10
C THR A 243 5.02 24.17 15.77
N GLN A 244 4.05 24.85 16.40
CA GLN A 244 4.27 26.12 17.12
C GLN A 244 5.19 25.95 18.33
N VAL A 245 5.24 24.76 18.93
CA VAL A 245 6.13 24.39 20.04
C VAL A 245 7.35 23.57 19.58
N GLY A 246 7.63 23.59 18.27
CA GLY A 246 8.83 22.99 17.70
C GLY A 246 8.78 21.47 17.53
N VAL A 247 7.59 20.87 17.48
CA VAL A 247 7.39 19.48 17.05
C VAL A 247 7.52 19.40 15.53
N SER A 248 8.30 18.44 15.03
CA SER A 248 8.54 18.32 13.58
C SER A 248 7.34 17.70 12.84
N LYS A 249 7.18 18.01 11.55
CA LYS A 249 6.17 17.38 10.69
C LYS A 249 6.30 15.85 10.62
N ASN A 250 7.52 15.32 10.72
CA ASN A 250 7.74 13.88 10.77
C ASN A 250 7.10 13.28 12.04
N MET A 251 7.34 13.91 13.19
CA MET A 251 6.79 13.48 14.47
C MET A 251 5.27 13.62 14.53
N ILE A 252 4.71 14.69 13.97
CA ILE A 252 3.26 14.81 13.75
C ILE A 252 2.74 13.61 12.96
N GLY A 253 3.41 13.24 11.88
CA GLY A 253 3.05 12.06 11.10
C GLY A 253 3.17 10.74 11.87
N GLN A 254 4.10 10.64 12.84
CA GLN A 254 4.23 9.47 13.72
C GLN A 254 3.10 9.40 14.75
N ILE A 255 2.77 10.52 15.39
CA ILE A 255 1.63 10.64 16.32
C ILE A 255 0.33 10.28 15.59
N ALA A 256 0.10 10.92 14.44
CA ALA A 256 -1.07 10.69 13.59
C ALA A 256 -1.19 9.23 13.16
N GLY A 257 -0.11 8.65 12.60
CA GLY A 257 -0.13 7.26 12.12
C GLY A 257 -0.33 6.25 13.25
N ALA A 258 0.16 6.55 14.44
CA ALA A 258 -0.08 5.76 15.63
C ALA A 258 -1.55 5.82 16.10
N GLY A 259 -2.38 6.69 15.51
CA GLY A 259 -3.80 6.88 15.86
C GLY A 259 -4.02 7.80 17.05
N VAL A 260 -3.02 8.59 17.46
CA VAL A 260 -3.15 9.56 18.55
C VAL A 260 -3.67 10.87 17.98
N THR A 261 -4.80 11.36 18.46
CA THR A 261 -5.44 12.63 18.03
C THR A 261 -5.03 13.82 18.92
N MET A 262 -5.37 15.06 18.52
CA MET A 262 -5.14 16.21 19.43
C MET A 262 -6.00 16.09 20.69
N GLU A 263 -7.23 15.61 20.55
CA GLU A 263 -8.14 15.42 21.69
C GLU A 263 -7.58 14.40 22.69
N GLU A 264 -7.09 13.25 22.21
CA GLU A 264 -6.51 12.23 23.10
C GLU A 264 -5.27 12.77 23.85
N LEU A 265 -4.42 13.56 23.19
CA LEU A 265 -3.29 14.24 23.84
C LEU A 265 -3.75 15.22 24.91
N ARG A 266 -4.81 16.00 24.63
CA ARG A 266 -5.41 16.95 25.57
C ARG A 266 -5.96 16.25 26.81
N GLU A 267 -6.75 15.19 26.61
CA GLU A 267 -7.32 14.41 27.70
C GLU A 267 -6.25 13.72 28.57
N LEU A 268 -5.21 13.15 27.95
CA LEU A 268 -4.07 12.56 28.64
C LEU A 268 -3.35 13.60 29.51
N TYR A 269 -3.15 14.81 28.99
CA TYR A 269 -2.53 15.89 29.72
C TYR A 269 -3.39 16.38 30.89
N ILE A 270 -4.71 16.57 30.69
CA ILE A 270 -5.61 16.98 31.78
C ILE A 270 -5.62 15.95 32.91
N ARG A 271 -5.61 14.66 32.55
CA ARG A 271 -5.72 13.55 33.51
C ARG A 271 -4.41 13.27 34.26
N SER A 272 -3.27 13.35 33.60
CA SER A 272 -1.98 12.87 34.16
C SER A 272 -0.78 13.70 33.73
N GLY A 273 -1.01 14.92 33.25
CA GLY A 273 0.03 15.86 32.86
C GLY A 273 1.02 15.27 31.85
N LYS A 274 2.29 15.55 32.08
CA LYS A 274 3.40 15.10 31.24
C LYS A 274 3.55 13.58 31.25
N GLU A 275 3.29 12.94 32.37
CA GLU A 275 3.42 11.50 32.54
C GLU A 275 2.44 10.75 31.62
N GLY A 276 1.19 11.24 31.50
CA GLY A 276 0.19 10.66 30.60
C GLY A 276 0.60 10.72 29.12
N ILE A 277 1.13 11.87 28.67
CA ILE A 277 1.68 12.01 27.32
C ILE A 277 2.87 11.07 27.12
N ALA A 278 3.78 11.02 28.10
CA ALA A 278 4.97 10.17 28.02
C ALA A 278 4.60 8.68 27.90
N GLU A 279 3.67 8.20 28.73
CA GLU A 279 3.20 6.82 28.70
C GLU A 279 2.61 6.48 27.33
N CYS A 280 1.70 7.30 26.81
CA CYS A 280 1.07 7.07 25.50
C CYS A 280 2.08 7.02 24.33
N LEU A 281 3.05 7.94 24.29
CA LEU A 281 3.98 8.06 23.16
C LEU A 281 5.17 7.10 23.23
N SER A 282 5.51 6.61 24.43
CA SER A 282 6.68 5.76 24.68
C SER A 282 6.38 4.26 24.78
N VAL A 283 5.10 3.85 24.75
CA VAL A 283 4.68 2.44 24.67
C VAL A 283 5.51 1.70 23.64
N GLN A 284 6.04 0.54 24.01
CA GLN A 284 6.83 -0.28 23.09
C GLN A 284 5.91 -1.05 22.13
N VAL A 285 6.13 -0.89 20.83
CA VAL A 285 5.51 -1.65 19.76
C VAL A 285 6.65 -2.33 19.00
N SER A 286 6.69 -3.67 19.04
CA SER A 286 7.74 -4.48 18.39
C SER A 286 9.18 -4.06 18.75
N GLY A 287 9.41 -3.69 20.02
CA GLY A 287 10.74 -3.35 20.55
C GLY A 287 11.20 -1.91 20.28
N ALA A 288 10.33 -1.05 19.73
CA ALA A 288 10.59 0.39 19.59
C ALA A 288 9.44 1.22 20.18
N PRO A 289 9.69 2.48 20.60
CA PRO A 289 8.62 3.37 21.02
C PRO A 289 7.58 3.60 19.91
N ARG A 290 6.29 3.58 20.27
CA ARG A 290 5.14 3.85 19.39
C ARG A 290 5.33 5.14 18.59
N VAL A 291 5.82 6.19 19.26
CA VAL A 291 6.17 7.47 18.64
C VAL A 291 7.56 7.91 19.08
N THR A 292 7.78 8.08 20.39
CA THR A 292 9.06 8.56 20.93
C THR A 292 9.16 8.32 22.44
N ALA A 293 10.36 7.95 22.91
CA ALA A 293 10.71 7.96 24.33
C ALA A 293 11.61 9.17 24.69
N HIS A 294 11.90 10.06 23.73
CA HIS A 294 12.85 11.16 23.92
C HIS A 294 12.21 12.28 24.75
N LYS A 295 12.77 12.54 25.94
CA LYS A 295 12.27 13.56 26.89
C LYS A 295 12.08 14.94 26.25
N ALA A 296 12.99 15.36 25.37
CA ALA A 296 12.92 16.64 24.68
C ALA A 296 11.67 16.75 23.78
N SER A 297 11.29 15.68 23.10
CA SER A 297 10.08 15.65 22.26
C SER A 297 8.82 15.69 23.11
N ILE A 298 8.80 14.92 24.20
CA ILE A 298 7.68 14.89 25.15
C ILE A 298 7.48 16.30 25.73
N ASN A 299 8.55 16.95 26.21
CA ASN A 299 8.48 18.31 26.77
C ASN A 299 7.88 19.33 25.78
N LYS A 300 8.24 19.26 24.50
CA LYS A 300 7.66 20.14 23.48
C LYS A 300 6.15 19.96 23.39
N ILE A 301 5.69 18.72 23.29
CA ILE A 301 4.25 18.41 23.21
C ILE A 301 3.54 18.86 24.49
N THR A 302 4.10 18.60 25.66
CA THR A 302 3.55 19.06 26.95
C THR A 302 3.44 20.58 27.00
N SER A 303 4.46 21.32 26.55
CA SER A 303 4.44 22.79 26.56
C SER A 303 3.33 23.41 25.72
N PHE A 304 2.79 22.68 24.73
CA PHE A 304 1.63 23.12 23.97
C PHE A 304 0.41 23.28 24.88
N PHE A 305 0.22 22.36 25.83
CA PHE A 305 -0.92 22.34 26.75
C PHE A 305 -0.70 23.14 28.04
N GLU A 306 0.55 23.50 28.35
CA GLU A 306 0.90 24.41 29.46
C GLU A 306 0.59 25.88 29.14
N SER A 307 0.52 26.23 27.86
CA SER A 307 0.37 27.62 27.42
C SER A 307 -1.08 28.10 27.57
N PRO A 308 -1.35 29.28 28.18
CA PRO A 308 -2.71 29.81 28.39
C PRO A 308 -3.46 30.19 27.10
N VAL A 309 -2.87 29.96 25.93
CA VAL A 309 -3.47 30.20 24.60
C VAL A 309 -4.53 29.14 24.24
N VAL A 310 -4.59 28.01 24.95
CA VAL A 310 -5.47 26.87 24.62
C VAL A 310 -6.93 27.06 25.11
N GLU A 311 -7.23 28.09 25.91
CA GLU A 311 -8.61 28.37 26.33
C GLU A 311 -9.49 28.99 25.22
N ASN A 312 -8.92 29.44 24.10
CA ASN A 312 -9.66 30.13 23.02
C ASN A 312 -9.54 29.47 21.63
N ILE A 313 -9.10 28.21 21.55
CA ILE A 313 -9.12 27.46 20.30
C ILE A 313 -10.32 26.52 20.35
N ASP A 314 -11.45 26.96 19.78
CA ASP A 314 -12.51 26.06 19.39
C ASP A 314 -11.95 25.16 18.28
N PHE A 315 -11.94 23.85 18.53
CA PHE A 315 -11.58 22.79 17.60
C PHE A 315 -12.82 22.29 16.84
#